data_AF-A0A6V8EZD5-F1
#
_entry.id   AF-A0A6V8EZD5-F1
#
_cell.length_a   1.000
_cell.length_b   1.000
_cell.length_c   1.000
_cell.angle_alpha   90.00
_cell.angle_beta   90.00
_cell.angle_gamma   90.00
#
_symmetry.space_group_name_H-M   'P 1'
#
loop_
_entity.id
_entity.type
_entity.pdbx_description
1 polymer ?
#
loop_
_entity_poly.entity_id
_entity_poly.type
_entity_poly.pdbx_seq_one_letter_code
_entity_poly.pdbx_strand_id
1 'polypeptide(L)'
;MHSLTGMDVEKRAVMELIIYFEASIDKVILQAEKELEQLNSRKKIQGLYEKSRIDAECIQRAIKNLNAGEYPPSSERTGGLKQEGEKNVLHKKEEHDNQGVETA
;
A
#
# COMPACT_ATOMS: atom_id res chain seq x y z
N MET A 1 3.44 -18.50 -24.02
CA MET A 1 2.55 -19.65 -23.75
C MET A 1 3.24 -20.97 -23.98
N HIS A 2 3.85 -21.24 -25.14
CA HIS A 2 4.68 -22.45 -25.34
C HIS A 2 5.78 -22.61 -24.27
N SER A 3 6.40 -21.52 -23.81
CA SER A 3 7.38 -21.56 -22.70
C SER A 3 6.80 -21.96 -21.35
N LEU A 4 5.48 -21.84 -21.15
CA LEU A 4 4.78 -22.18 -19.90
C LEU A 4 4.19 -23.59 -19.95
N THR A 5 3.70 -24.03 -21.12
CA THR A 5 2.98 -25.31 -21.27
C THR A 5 3.81 -26.40 -21.96
N GLY A 6 4.87 -26.04 -22.69
CA GLY A 6 5.65 -26.97 -23.51
C GLY A 6 4.90 -27.52 -24.72
N MET A 7 3.73 -26.97 -25.04
CA MET A 7 2.84 -27.43 -26.10
C MET A 7 2.65 -26.33 -27.15
N ASP A 8 2.44 -26.76 -28.40
CA ASP A 8 1.96 -25.87 -29.45
C ASP A 8 0.56 -25.37 -29.11
N VAL A 9 0.40 -24.04 -29.16
CA VAL A 9 -0.85 -23.37 -28.81
C VAL A 9 -1.51 -22.88 -30.08
N GLU A 10 -2.78 -23.23 -30.26
CA GLU A 10 -3.56 -22.77 -31.39
C GLU A 10 -3.66 -21.24 -31.42
N LYS A 11 -3.57 -20.66 -32.62
CA LYS A 11 -3.71 -19.21 -32.82
C LYS A 11 -5.00 -18.66 -32.22
N ARG A 12 -6.10 -19.43 -32.29
CA ARG A 12 -7.40 -19.07 -31.71
C ARG A 12 -7.31 -18.91 -30.19
N ALA A 13 -6.67 -19.85 -29.49
CA ALA A 13 -6.49 -19.78 -28.05
C ALA A 13 -5.68 -18.55 -27.63
N VAL A 14 -4.69 -18.14 -28.43
CA VAL A 14 -3.93 -16.90 -28.19
C VAL A 14 -4.83 -15.67 -28.32
N MET A 15 -5.69 -15.61 -29.35
CA MET A 15 -6.61 -14.49 -29.55
C MET A 15 -7.65 -14.39 -28.42
N GLU A 16 -8.22 -15.52 -27.99
CA GLU A 16 -9.16 -15.56 -26.87
C GLU A 16 -8.51 -15.08 -25.56
N LEU A 17 -7.23 -15.44 -25.35
CA LEU A 17 -6.47 -14.98 -24.19
C LEU A 17 -6.21 -13.47 -24.23
N ILE A 18 -5.91 -12.90 -25.40
CA ILE A 18 -5.72 -11.45 -25.56
C ILE A 18 -7.02 -10.72 -25.19
N ILE A 19 -8.16 -11.16 -25.74
CA ILE A 19 -9.48 -10.57 -25.45
C ILE A 19 -9.79 -10.64 -23.95
N TYR A 20 -9.48 -11.78 -23.31
CA TYR A 20 -9.64 -11.93 -21.88
C TYR A 20 -8.81 -10.91 -21.08
N PHE A 21 -7.55 -10.70 -21.46
CA PHE A 21 -6.69 -9.72 -20.79
C PHE A 21 -7.15 -8.29 -21.01
N GLU A 22 -7.56 -7.92 -22.23
CA GLU A 22 -8.12 -6.59 -22.52
C GLU A 22 -9.35 -6.31 -21.65
N ALA A 23 -10.30 -7.25 -21.60
CA ALA A 23 -11.48 -7.13 -20.74
C ALA A 23 -11.12 -7.06 -19.25
N SER A 24 -10.05 -7.73 -18.82
CA SER A 24 -9.57 -7.68 -17.44
C SER A 24 -8.91 -6.34 -17.10
N ILE A 25 -8.13 -5.79 -18.04
CA ILE A 25 -7.52 -4.47 -17.91
C ILE A 25 -8.61 -3.39 -17.79
N ASP A 26 -9.64 -3.45 -18.63
CA ASP A 26 -10.76 -2.50 -18.59
C ASP A 26 -11.48 -2.51 -17.23
N LYS A 27 -11.69 -3.69 -16.64
CA LYS A 27 -12.26 -3.82 -15.28
C LYS A 27 -11.39 -3.16 -14.23
N VAL A 28 -10.07 -3.34 -14.31
CA VAL A 28 -9.11 -2.72 -13.38
C VAL A 28 -9.12 -1.21 -13.52
N ILE A 29 -9.13 -0.69 -14.75
CA ILE A 29 -9.19 0.75 -15.03
C ILE A 29 -10.46 1.35 -14.42
N LEU A 30 -11.62 0.77 -14.71
CA LEU A 30 -12.91 1.26 -14.20
C LEU A 30 -12.95 1.27 -12.66
N GLN A 31 -12.39 0.25 -12.01
CA GLN A 31 -12.31 0.25 -10.55
C GLN A 31 -11.31 1.30 -10.04
N ALA A 32 -10.17 1.49 -10.71
CA ALA A 32 -9.17 2.49 -10.32
C ALA A 32 -9.69 3.93 -10.44
N GLU A 33 -10.56 4.22 -11.41
CA GLU A 33 -11.27 5.49 -11.51
C GLU A 33 -12.16 5.73 -10.29
N LYS A 34 -12.90 4.71 -9.84
CA LYS A 34 -13.71 4.80 -8.61
C LYS A 34 -12.84 5.03 -7.37
N GLU A 35 -11.70 4.35 -7.26
CA GLU A 35 -10.77 4.57 -6.14
C GLU A 35 -10.20 6.00 -6.15
N LEU A 36 -9.90 6.54 -7.33
CA LEU A 36 -9.43 7.92 -7.50
C LEU A 36 -10.51 8.93 -7.06
N GLU A 37 -11.76 8.72 -7.47
CA GLU A 37 -12.90 9.56 -7.07
C GLU A 37 -13.14 9.50 -5.56
N GLN A 38 -13.11 8.30 -4.97
CA GLN A 38 -13.22 8.12 -3.52
C GLN A 38 -12.07 8.80 -2.76
N LEU A 39 -10.85 8.75 -3.28
CA LEU A 39 -9.72 9.45 -2.69
C LEU A 39 -9.92 10.97 -2.73
N ASN A 40 -10.35 11.51 -3.88
CA ASN A 40 -10.57 12.94 -4.06
C ASN A 40 -11.72 13.47 -3.21
N SER A 41 -12.80 12.71 -3.05
CA SER A 41 -13.90 13.11 -2.15
C SER A 41 -13.42 13.25 -0.70
N ARG A 42 -12.56 12.34 -0.22
CA ARG A 42 -11.95 12.45 1.13
C ARG A 42 -11.00 13.63 1.24
N LYS A 43 -10.19 13.89 0.21
CA LYS A 43 -9.28 15.04 0.17
C LYS A 43 -10.03 16.37 0.18
N LYS A 44 -11.15 16.45 -0.54
CA LYS A 44 -12.02 17.63 -0.58
C LYS A 44 -12.56 17.98 0.81
N ILE A 45 -12.97 16.98 1.60
CA ILE A 45 -13.41 17.17 3.00
C ILE A 45 -12.27 17.76 3.86
N GLN A 46 -11.03 17.37 3.59
CA GLN A 46 -9.84 17.85 4.29
C GLN A 46 -9.27 19.16 3.73
N GLY A 47 -9.85 19.72 2.66
CA GLY A 47 -9.31 20.89 1.97
C GLY A 47 -7.99 20.64 1.23
N LEU A 48 -7.66 19.39 0.91
CA LEU A 48 -6.45 19.01 0.20
C LEU A 48 -6.64 19.02 -1.33
N TYR A 49 -5.54 19.17 -2.06
CA TYR A 49 -5.55 19.18 -3.53
C TYR A 49 -5.94 17.82 -4.12
N GLU A 50 -6.88 17.84 -5.08
CA GLU A 50 -7.38 16.68 -5.78
C GLU A 50 -6.32 16.06 -6.70
N LYS A 51 -6.30 14.73 -6.78
CA LYS A 51 -5.44 13.98 -7.67
C LYS A 51 -6.09 13.88 -9.06
N SER A 52 -5.35 14.19 -10.12
CA SER A 52 -5.88 14.21 -11.49
C SER A 52 -5.59 12.96 -12.32
N ARG A 53 -4.68 12.09 -11.87
CA ARG A 53 -4.24 10.91 -12.61
C ARG A 53 -4.33 9.65 -11.76
N ILE A 54 -4.70 8.55 -12.40
CA ILE A 54 -4.56 7.21 -11.84
C ILE A 54 -3.05 6.91 -11.72
N ASP A 55 -2.63 6.49 -10.54
CA ASP A 55 -1.26 6.06 -10.28
C ASP A 55 -1.20 4.62 -9.77
N ALA A 56 0.01 4.15 -9.44
CA ALA A 56 0.22 2.80 -8.95
C ALA A 56 -0.61 2.48 -7.69
N GLU A 57 -0.81 3.45 -6.79
CA GLU A 57 -1.62 3.23 -5.59
C GLU A 57 -3.10 3.02 -5.92
N CYS A 58 -3.67 3.82 -6.84
CA CYS A 58 -5.03 3.62 -7.33
C CYS A 58 -5.20 2.24 -7.96
N ILE A 59 -4.25 1.79 -8.77
CA ILE A 59 -4.27 0.46 -9.40
C ILE A 59 -4.17 -0.66 -8.34
N GLN A 60 -3.28 -0.54 -7.36
CA GLN A 60 -3.14 -1.54 -6.30
C GLN A 60 -4.42 -1.67 -5.47
N ARG A 61 -5.06 -0.54 -5.12
CA ARG A 61 -6.35 -0.55 -4.41
C ARG A 61 -7.46 -1.14 -5.27
N ALA A 62 -7.50 -0.80 -6.55
CA ALA A 62 -8.47 -1.35 -7.50
C ALA A 62 -8.39 -2.87 -7.60
N ILE A 63 -7.18 -3.42 -7.77
CA ILE A 63 -6.96 -4.88 -7.82
C ILE A 63 -7.38 -5.54 -6.50
N LYS A 64 -7.00 -4.95 -5.35
CA LYS A 64 -7.41 -5.46 -4.03
C LYS A 64 -8.92 -5.49 -3.89
N ASN A 65 -9.62 -4.43 -4.29
CA ASN A 65 -11.07 -4.32 -4.14
C ASN A 65 -11.84 -5.20 -5.13
N LEU A 66 -11.33 -5.42 -6.34
CA LEU A 66 -11.88 -6.40 -7.28
C LEU A 66 -11.78 -7.83 -6.74
N ASN A 67 -10.67 -8.15 -6.07
CA ASN A 67 -10.41 -9.48 -5.52
C ASN A 67 -10.96 -9.67 -4.10
N ALA A 68 -11.46 -8.61 -3.45
CA ALA A 68 -12.02 -8.68 -2.09
C ALA A 68 -13.31 -9.51 -2.01
N GLY A 69 -13.92 -9.85 -3.14
CA GLY A 69 -14.97 -10.86 -3.22
C GLY A 69 -14.47 -12.31 -3.22
N GLU A 70 -13.17 -12.53 -3.49
CA GLU A 70 -12.54 -13.86 -3.62
C GLU A 70 -11.55 -14.17 -2.48
N TYR A 71 -11.08 -13.18 -1.74
CA TYR A 71 -10.23 -13.37 -0.56
C TYR A 71 -10.73 -12.53 0.63
N PRO A 72 -10.86 -13.12 1.84
CA PRO A 72 -11.22 -12.35 3.02
C PRO A 72 -10.21 -11.23 3.25
N PRO A 73 -10.64 -10.06 3.74
CA PRO A 73 -9.74 -8.95 3.99
C PRO A 73 -8.65 -9.42 4.96
N SER A 74 -7.42 -9.49 4.48
CA SER A 74 -6.27 -9.61 5.36
C SER A 74 -6.30 -8.37 6.26
N SER A 75 -6.69 -8.59 7.52
CA SER A 75 -6.76 -7.63 8.62
C SER A 75 -5.97 -6.35 8.32
N GLU A 76 -6.71 -5.28 8.03
CA GLU A 76 -6.16 -3.94 8.18
C GLU A 76 -5.70 -3.81 9.63
N ARG A 77 -4.40 -3.56 9.80
CA ARG A 77 -3.81 -3.16 11.08
C ARG A 77 -4.35 -1.77 11.40
N THR A 78 -5.51 -1.72 12.04
CA THR A 78 -6.02 -0.53 12.72
C THR A 78 -5.36 -0.48 14.10
N GLY A 79 -4.55 0.55 14.35
CA GLY A 79 -3.98 0.82 15.67
C GLY A 79 -2.47 1.02 15.62
N GLY A 80 -2.04 2.26 15.86
CA GLY A 80 -0.66 2.69 15.75
C GLY A 80 0.32 1.92 16.63
N LEU A 81 1.51 1.70 16.07
CA LEU A 81 2.77 1.67 16.79
C LEU A 81 3.86 2.00 15.78
N LYS A 82 4.28 3.27 15.76
CA LYS A 82 5.65 3.60 15.41
C LYS A 82 6.52 2.84 16.41
N GLN A 83 7.12 1.73 16.01
CA GLN A 83 8.37 1.30 16.60
C GLN A 83 9.47 1.78 15.66
N GLU A 84 9.76 3.08 15.79
CA GLU A 84 11.13 3.54 15.66
C GLU A 84 11.96 2.67 16.61
N GLY A 85 13.09 2.17 16.11
CA GLY A 85 14.02 1.39 16.93
C GLY A 85 14.62 2.27 18.02
N GLU A 86 13.92 2.38 19.15
CA GLU A 86 14.50 2.81 20.41
C GLU A 86 15.48 1.73 20.87
N LYS A 87 16.73 1.88 20.44
CA LYS A 87 17.86 1.40 21.22
C LYS A 87 17.82 2.15 22.56
N ASN A 88 17.26 1.49 23.57
CA ASN A 88 17.47 1.80 24.98
C ASN A 88 18.98 1.93 25.24
N VAL A 89 19.51 3.16 25.23
CA VAL A 89 20.75 3.48 25.91
C VAL A 89 20.36 4.09 27.23
N LEU A 90 20.47 3.23 28.24
CA LEU A 90 20.36 3.53 29.66
C LEU A 90 21.04 4.88 29.98
N HIS A 91 20.28 5.84 30.52
CA HIS A 91 20.86 6.99 31.21
C HIS A 91 21.59 6.49 32.46
N LYS A 92 22.92 6.40 32.39
CA LYS A 92 23.75 6.41 33.59
C LYS A 92 23.94 7.87 33.98
N LYS A 93 23.33 8.25 35.10
CA LYS A 93 23.61 9.50 35.82
C LYS A 93 25.10 9.54 36.12
N GLU A 94 25.79 10.56 35.62
CA GLU A 94 27.04 10.99 36.24
C GLU A 94 26.68 11.78 37.50
N GLU A 95 27.27 11.34 38.59
CA GLU A 95 27.08 11.83 39.95
C GLU A 95 27.62 13.25 40.05
N HIS A 96 26.72 14.20 40.37
CA HIS A 96 27.12 15.44 41.02
C HIS A 96 27.31 15.14 42.50
N ASP A 97 28.55 14.83 42.90
CA ASP A 97 28.93 14.93 44.30
C ASP A 97 29.17 16.39 44.64
N ASN A 98 28.38 16.89 45.58
CA ASN A 98 28.53 18.21 46.16
C ASN A 98 28.45 18.05 47.67
N GLN A 99 29.61 18.04 48.34
CA GLN A 99 29.87 18.17 49.78
C GLN A 99 31.40 18.28 49.87
N GLY A 100 32.07 19.29 50.42
CA GLY A 100 31.73 20.40 51.29
C GLY A 100 33.00 20.72 52.11
N VAL A 101 33.03 21.91 52.73
CA VAL A 101 33.90 22.30 53.87
C VAL A 101 35.23 23.03 53.54
N GLU A 102 35.14 24.36 53.58
CA GLU A 102 35.78 25.28 54.54
C GLU A 102 37.29 25.25 54.89
N THR A 103 37.82 26.48 55.03
CA THR A 103 38.96 26.96 55.85
C THR A 103 40.40 26.67 55.39
N ALA A 104 41.11 27.72 54.92
CA ALA A 104 42.07 28.52 55.70
C ALA A 104 42.79 29.53 54.79
#